data_AF-A0A350AN06-F1
#
_entry.id   AF-A0A350AN06-F1
#
_cell.length_a   1.000
_cell.length_b   1.000
_cell.length_c   1.000
_cell.angle_alpha   90.00
_cell.angle_beta   90.00
_cell.angle_gamma   90.00
#
_symmetry.space_group_name_H-M   'P 1'
#
loop_
_entity.id
_entity.type
_entity.pdbx_description
1 polymer ?
#
loop_
_entity_poly.entity_id
_entity_poly.type
_entity_poly.pdbx_seq_one_letter_code
_entity_poly.pdbx_strand_id
1 'polypeptide(L)'
;RVTKPGGRIVVTVWNLWQKKYFKNIFQNWKNRVMGKSELDWNDCYISFTDNQGNKFQRFHHAFTKKELKSLFKVAGFEIERCEIVAGRNIVYIGKKK
;
A
#
# COMPACT_ATOMS: atom_id res chain seq x y z
N ARG A 1 8.57 -10.75 -13.17
CA ARG A 1 9.35 -11.79 -13.90
C ARG A 1 10.04 -11.22 -15.17
N VAL A 2 10.42 -9.94 -15.16
CA VAL A 2 11.01 -9.22 -16.33
C VAL A 2 12.37 -8.60 -15.98
N THR A 3 12.54 -8.16 -14.73
CA THR A 3 13.81 -7.66 -14.20
C THR A 3 14.87 -8.77 -14.19
N LYS A 4 15.99 -8.55 -14.89
CA LYS A 4 17.16 -9.45 -14.91
C LYS A 4 17.92 -9.39 -13.58
N PRO A 5 18.71 -10.42 -13.21
CA PRO A 5 19.63 -10.37 -12.08
C PRO A 5 20.49 -9.10 -12.10
N GLY A 6 20.64 -8.46 -10.94
CA GLY A 6 21.33 -7.18 -10.80
C GLY A 6 20.50 -5.94 -11.17
N GLY A 7 19.35 -6.11 -11.85
CA GLY A 7 18.45 -5.01 -12.18
C GLY A 7 17.79 -4.39 -10.95
N ARG A 8 17.51 -3.08 -11.00
CA ARG A 8 16.91 -2.33 -9.88
C ARG A 8 15.46 -1.96 -10.16
N ILE A 9 14.68 -1.87 -9.10
CA ILE A 9 13.33 -1.33 -9.11
C ILE A 9 13.23 -0.18 -8.12
N VAL A 10 12.43 0.82 -8.49
CA VAL A 10 11.99 1.90 -7.59
C VAL A 10 10.47 1.85 -7.56
N VAL A 11 9.91 1.71 -6.37
CA VAL A 11 8.48 1.56 -6.15
C VAL A 11 8.02 2.60 -5.15
N THR A 12 6.96 3.32 -5.49
CA THR A 12 6.33 4.30 -4.61
C THR A 12 4.87 3.93 -4.40
N VAL A 13 4.44 3.83 -3.15
CA VAL A 13 3.03 3.66 -2.79
C VAL A 13 2.61 4.74 -1.80
N TRP A 14 1.33 5.05 -1.75
CA TRP A 14 0.79 6.02 -0.80
C TRP A 14 0.90 5.49 0.63
N ASN A 15 1.35 6.34 1.54
CA ASN A 15 1.31 6.07 2.96
C ASN A 15 -0.09 6.36 3.51
N LEU A 16 -0.99 5.37 3.46
CA LEU A 16 -2.36 5.50 3.95
C LEU A 16 -2.47 5.50 5.48
N TRP A 17 -1.37 5.32 6.21
CA TRP A 17 -1.34 5.41 7.68
C TRP A 17 -1.32 6.85 8.21
N GLN A 18 -1.51 7.85 7.33
CA GLN A 18 -1.71 9.25 7.72
C GLN A 18 -3.06 9.44 8.41
N LYS A 19 -3.13 10.41 9.34
CA LYS A 19 -4.35 10.74 10.11
C LYS A 19 -5.61 10.88 9.22
N LYS A 20 -5.48 11.44 8.02
CA LYS A 20 -6.58 11.64 7.06
C LYS A 20 -7.27 10.35 6.63
N TYR A 21 -6.53 9.25 6.46
CA TYR A 21 -7.03 7.98 5.92
C TYR A 21 -7.20 6.91 6.99
N PHE A 22 -6.62 7.11 8.17
CA PHE A 22 -6.67 6.15 9.27
C PHE A 22 -8.11 5.75 9.67
N LYS A 23 -9.06 6.69 9.56
CA LYS A 23 -10.48 6.42 9.80
C LYS A 23 -11.06 5.36 8.84
N ASN A 24 -10.67 5.38 7.57
CA ASN A 24 -11.15 4.42 6.57
C ASN A 24 -10.67 3.00 6.88
N ILE A 25 -9.41 2.86 7.26
CA ILE A 25 -8.80 1.58 7.65
C ILE A 25 -9.48 1.05 8.92
N PHE A 26 -9.61 1.89 9.94
CA PHE A 26 -10.22 1.49 11.21
C PHE A 26 -11.70 1.12 11.08
N GLN A 27 -12.43 1.79 10.18
CA GLN A 27 -13.81 1.41 9.87
C GLN A 27 -13.88 0.01 9.27
N ASN A 28 -12.94 -0.35 8.38
CA ASN A 28 -12.87 -1.70 7.85
C ASN A 28 -12.55 -2.73 8.94
N TRP A 29 -11.61 -2.43 9.85
CA TRP A 29 -11.30 -3.33 10.97
C TRP A 29 -12.52 -3.63 11.84
N LYS A 30 -13.30 -2.60 12.20
CA LYS A 30 -14.55 -2.77 12.94
C LYS A 30 -15.54 -3.65 12.18
N ASN A 31 -15.72 -3.38 10.89
CA ASN A 31 -16.64 -4.16 10.07
C ASN A 31 -16.19 -5.63 9.93
N ARG A 32 -14.88 -5.88 9.78
CA ARG A 32 -14.30 -7.23 9.70
C ARG A 32 -14.49 -8.00 11.00
N VAL A 33 -14.25 -7.38 12.16
CA VAL A 33 -14.50 -7.99 13.48
C VAL A 33 -15.99 -8.34 13.67
N MET A 34 -16.89 -7.53 13.12
CA MET A 34 -18.34 -7.79 13.15
C MET A 34 -18.80 -8.79 12.06
N GLY A 35 -17.89 -9.36 11.25
CA GLY A 35 -18.23 -10.28 10.16
C GLY A 35 -18.92 -9.63 8.96
N LYS A 36 -18.87 -8.30 8.83
CA LYS A 36 -19.58 -7.51 7.82
C LYS A 36 -18.68 -7.03 6.66
N SER A 37 -17.44 -7.52 6.59
CA SER A 37 -16.48 -7.12 5.56
C SER A 37 -15.69 -8.32 5.05
N GLU A 38 -15.60 -8.45 3.73
CA GLU A 38 -14.76 -9.41 3.01
C GLU A 38 -13.35 -8.87 2.75
N LEU A 39 -13.11 -7.59 3.02
CA LEU A 39 -11.84 -6.92 2.79
C LEU A 39 -10.74 -7.43 3.73
N ASP A 40 -9.49 -7.39 3.25
CA ASP A 40 -8.37 -7.69 4.13
C ASP A 40 -8.14 -6.61 5.19
N TRP A 41 -7.33 -6.90 6.22
CA TRP A 41 -7.24 -6.01 7.39
C TRP A 41 -6.78 -4.63 6.94
N ASN A 42 -5.73 -4.55 6.13
CA ASN A 42 -5.19 -3.27 5.67
C ASN A 42 -5.91 -2.73 4.43
N ASP A 43 -7.01 -3.32 3.99
CA ASP A 43 -7.78 -2.82 2.87
C ASP A 43 -8.79 -1.77 3.32
N CYS A 44 -9.08 -0.81 2.45
CA CYS A 44 -10.12 0.16 2.67
C CYS A 44 -10.66 0.75 1.37
N TYR A 45 -11.87 1.31 1.45
CA TYR A 45 -12.41 2.18 0.42
C TYR A 45 -12.17 3.64 0.77
N ILE A 46 -11.68 4.41 -0.19
CA ILE A 46 -11.51 5.86 -0.10
C ILE A 46 -12.38 6.49 -1.18
N SER A 47 -13.24 7.43 -0.79
CA SER A 47 -14.06 8.18 -1.74
C SER A 47 -13.17 9.02 -2.65
N PHE A 48 -13.36 8.88 -3.95
CA PHE A 48 -12.67 9.63 -4.98
C PHE A 48 -13.71 10.34 -5.84
N THR A 49 -13.42 11.58 -6.23
CA THR A 49 -14.24 12.35 -7.17
C THR A 49 -13.42 12.51 -8.44
N ASP A 50 -13.96 12.10 -9.59
CA ASP A 50 -13.30 12.34 -10.88
C ASP A 50 -13.42 13.80 -11.34
N ASN A 51 -12.80 14.10 -12.47
CA ASN A 51 -12.81 15.44 -13.06
C ASN A 51 -14.21 15.88 -13.56
N GLN A 52 -15.16 14.95 -13.65
CA GLN A 52 -16.54 15.21 -14.06
C GLN A 52 -17.47 15.41 -12.83
N GLY A 53 -16.94 15.24 -11.62
CA GLY A 53 -17.70 15.37 -10.37
C GLY A 53 -18.34 14.06 -9.87
N ASN A 54 -18.13 12.94 -10.55
CA ASN A 54 -18.68 11.65 -10.13
C ASN A 54 -17.92 11.12 -8.91
N LYS A 55 -18.66 10.75 -7.87
CA LYS A 55 -18.10 10.16 -6.65
C LYS A 55 -18.20 8.64 -6.69
N PHE A 56 -17.08 7.98 -6.44
CA PHE A 56 -17.03 6.52 -6.31
C PHE A 56 -16.07 6.08 -5.22
N GLN A 57 -16.22 4.83 -4.77
CA GLN A 57 -15.35 4.22 -3.76
C GLN A 57 -14.19 3.52 -4.45
N ARG A 58 -12.97 3.97 -4.20
CA ARG A 58 -11.77 3.33 -4.74
C ARG A 58 -11.16 2.41 -3.70
N PHE A 59 -10.99 1.15 -4.07
CA PHE A 59 -10.28 0.15 -3.27
C PHE A 59 -8.80 0.51 -3.13
N HIS A 60 -8.26 0.38 -1.92
CA HIS A 60 -6.85 0.53 -1.65
C HIS A 60 -6.38 -0.48 -0.59
N HIS A 61 -5.17 -1.00 -0.77
CA HIS A 61 -4.43 -1.71 0.27
C HIS A 61 -3.44 -0.76 0.96
N ALA A 62 -3.58 -0.58 2.26
CA ALA A 62 -2.75 0.30 3.08
C ALA A 62 -1.43 -0.37 3.47
N PHE A 63 -0.52 -0.51 2.49
CA PHE A 63 0.80 -1.10 2.71
C PHE A 63 1.54 -0.48 3.89
N THR A 64 2.10 -1.35 4.74
CA THR A 64 3.15 -0.99 5.69
C THR A 64 4.53 -1.17 5.07
N LYS A 65 5.55 -0.53 5.65
CA LYS A 65 6.96 -0.79 5.26
C LYS A 65 7.31 -2.28 5.38
N LYS A 66 6.83 -2.96 6.42
CA LYS A 66 7.15 -4.37 6.68
C LYS A 66 6.55 -5.27 5.58
N GLU A 67 5.30 -5.04 5.19
CA GLU A 67 4.64 -5.79 4.11
C GLU A 67 5.36 -5.59 2.78
N LEU A 68 5.69 -4.34 2.40
CA LEU A 68 6.45 -4.08 1.18
C LEU A 68 7.80 -4.79 1.16
N LYS A 69 8.54 -4.72 2.27
CA LYS A 69 9.83 -5.42 2.41
C LYS A 69 9.65 -6.93 2.24
N SER A 70 8.64 -7.52 2.89
CA SER A 70 8.35 -8.95 2.78
C SER A 70 7.95 -9.36 1.37
N LEU A 71 7.05 -8.60 0.73
CA LEU A 71 6.57 -8.82 -0.63
C LEU A 71 7.73 -8.89 -1.63
N PHE A 72 8.61 -7.90 -1.61
CA PHE A 72 9.74 -7.86 -2.54
C PHE A 72 10.83 -8.88 -2.19
N LYS A 73 11.01 -9.19 -0.90
CA LYS A 73 11.91 -10.28 -0.48
C LYS A 73 11.44 -11.62 -1.05
N VAL A 74 10.15 -11.95 -0.95
CA VAL A 74 9.54 -13.16 -1.53
C VAL A 74 9.63 -13.15 -3.05
N ALA A 75 9.49 -11.98 -3.69
CA ALA A 75 9.70 -11.82 -5.12
C ALA A 75 11.18 -11.92 -5.58
N GLY A 76 12.11 -12.18 -4.66
CA GLY A 76 13.53 -12.39 -4.92
C GLY A 76 14.30 -11.10 -5.16
N PHE A 77 13.93 -10.01 -4.49
CA PHE A 77 14.70 -8.78 -4.44
C PHE A 77 15.46 -8.67 -3.10
N GLU A 78 16.67 -8.14 -3.18
CA GLU A 78 17.40 -7.61 -2.05
C GLU A 78 17.01 -6.15 -1.83
N ILE A 79 16.84 -5.76 -0.57
CA ILE A 79 16.33 -4.44 -0.20
C ILE A 79 17.52 -3.47 -0.10
N GLU A 80 17.56 -2.46 -0.96
CA GLU A 80 18.56 -1.38 -0.87
C GLU A 80 18.02 -0.22 -0.02
N ARG A 81 16.72 0.13 -0.16
CA ARG A 81 16.09 1.25 0.57
C ARG A 81 14.61 0.99 0.82
N CYS A 82 14.07 1.38 1.97
CA CYS A 82 12.63 1.38 2.23
C CYS A 82 12.25 2.34 3.36
N GLU A 83 11.65 3.48 3.00
CA GLU A 83 11.35 4.56 3.95
C GLU A 83 10.08 5.34 3.59
N ILE A 84 9.63 6.16 4.54
CA ILE A 84 8.52 7.09 4.32
C ILE A 84 9.11 8.45 3.93
N VAL A 85 8.74 8.96 2.76
CA VAL A 85 9.20 10.25 2.26
C VAL A 85 8.09 11.30 2.43
N ALA A 86 8.44 12.41 3.08
CA ALA A 86 7.55 13.54 3.38
C ALA A 86 6.23 13.15 4.09
N GLY A 87 6.21 12.00 4.79
CA GLY A 87 5.00 11.46 5.40
C GLY A 87 3.95 10.92 4.42
N ARG A 88 4.14 11.10 3.11
CA ARG A 88 3.11 10.89 2.08
C ARG A 88 3.21 9.56 1.36
N ASN A 89 4.43 9.12 1.07
CA ASN A 89 4.68 7.91 0.30
C ASN A 89 5.65 7.00 1.03
N ILE A 90 5.48 5.69 0.84
CA ILE A 90 6.52 4.71 1.12
C ILE A 90 7.29 4.49 -0.17
N VAL A 91 8.60 4.71 -0.13
CA VAL A 91 9.52 4.48 -1.24
C VAL A 91 10.32 3.23 -0.95
N TYR A 92 10.31 2.27 -1.88
CA TYR A 92 11.10 1.05 -1.85
C TYR A 92 12.07 1.04 -3.05
N ILE A 93 13.33 0.72 -2.78
CA ILE A 93 14.35 0.44 -3.80
C ILE A 93 14.90 -0.95 -3.54
N GLY A 94 14.93 -1.79 -4.57
CA GLY A 94 15.43 -3.15 -4.46
C GLY A 94 16.20 -3.59 -5.69
N LYS A 95 17.16 -4.49 -5.48
CA LYS A 95 17.98 -5.11 -6.52
C LYS A 95 17.57 -6.56 -6.70
N LYS A 96 17.35 -6.98 -7.94
CA LYS A 96 16.97 -8.35 -8.26
C LYS A 96 18.16 -9.27 -8.03
N LYS A 97 17.95 -10.31 -7.22
CA LYS A 97 18.90 -11.41 -7.08
C LYS A 97 18.99 -12.20 -8.38
#